data_AF-A0A1V5N0G0-F1
#
_entry.id   AF-A0A1V5N0G0-F1
#
_cell.length_a   1.000
_cell.length_b   1.000
_cell.length_c   1.000
_cell.angle_alpha   90.00
_cell.angle_beta   90.00
_cell.angle_gamma   90.00
#
_symmetry.space_group_name_H-M   'P 1'
#
loop_
_entity.id
_entity.type
_entity.pdbx_description
1 polymer ?
#
loop_
_entity_poly.entity_id
_entity_poly.type
_entity_poly.pdbx_seq_one_letter_code
_entity_poly.pdbx_strand_id
1 'polypeptide(L)'
;MKRHFLLGLLLVMLVTACQATTEKANEATFARFTAYADSCNLHVKSTGERVAAIAGFFLGTPYVASTLEGPGPEQLRINLQGVDCLTLVEYVLALDHCVRVDSLTYDAFCSQLTHIRYRQGRLEGYPSRLHYTADWIRDNMAKGVVKRVDMGTHSVAIPLALNFMSTHPTAYPALVEYPHFIDVIAAQEADLNRDSLYLVPKADVVAVYSLIQSGDILAIGTSVKGLDYAHLGLAVKDENGIIHLLHASSTLGRVVVTEGSLKDYLMGVTRHTGITVLRALK
;
A
#
# COMPACT_ATOMS: atom_id res chain seq x y z
N MET A 1 1.21 -46.71 1.01
CA MET A 1 2.03 -45.67 1.68
C MET A 1 3.01 -44.91 0.78
N LYS A 2 3.36 -45.34 -0.46
CA LYS A 2 4.34 -44.62 -1.31
C LYS A 2 3.77 -43.53 -2.25
N ARG A 3 2.44 -43.47 -2.49
CA ARG A 3 1.82 -42.50 -3.41
C ARG A 3 1.58 -41.11 -2.82
N HIS A 4 1.40 -40.98 -1.51
CA HIS A 4 1.23 -39.67 -0.84
C HIS A 4 2.57 -38.96 -0.60
N PHE A 5 3.66 -39.71 -0.48
CA PHE A 5 5.00 -39.15 -0.28
C PHE A 5 5.56 -38.47 -1.55
N LEU A 6 5.28 -39.04 -2.74
CA LEU A 6 5.69 -38.46 -4.02
C LEU A 6 4.90 -37.18 -4.37
N LEU A 7 3.62 -37.11 -3.99
CA LEU A 7 2.78 -35.93 -4.23
C LEU A 7 3.18 -34.74 -3.34
N GLY A 8 3.54 -35.02 -2.08
CA GLY A 8 4.09 -34.00 -1.17
C GLY A 8 5.45 -33.47 -1.62
N LEU A 9 6.32 -34.34 -2.13
CA LEU A 9 7.64 -33.93 -2.64
C LEU A 9 7.55 -33.06 -3.91
N LEU A 10 6.63 -33.38 -4.83
CA LEU A 10 6.43 -32.60 -6.06
C LEU A 10 5.84 -31.20 -5.76
N LEU A 11 4.89 -31.11 -4.84
CA LEU A 11 4.28 -29.84 -4.43
C LEU A 11 5.31 -28.92 -3.73
N VAL A 12 6.14 -29.48 -2.86
CA VAL A 12 7.23 -28.73 -2.20
C VAL A 12 8.25 -28.22 -3.23
N MET A 13 8.63 -29.02 -4.23
CA MET A 13 9.57 -28.60 -5.27
C MET A 13 9.02 -27.52 -6.23
N LEU A 14 7.71 -27.53 -6.52
CA LEU A 14 7.09 -26.47 -7.33
C LEU A 14 7.01 -25.13 -6.59
N VAL A 15 6.71 -25.14 -5.28
CA VAL A 15 6.64 -23.92 -4.46
C VAL A 15 8.02 -23.28 -4.30
N THR A 16 9.07 -24.09 -4.05
CA THR A 16 10.44 -23.57 -3.93
C THR A 16 10.99 -23.02 -5.25
N ALA A 17 10.70 -23.67 -6.38
CA ALA A 17 11.07 -23.17 -7.70
C ALA A 17 10.36 -21.83 -8.02
N CYS A 18 9.07 -21.72 -7.70
CA CYS A 18 8.31 -20.48 -7.91
C CYS A 18 8.86 -19.32 -7.04
N GLN A 19 9.14 -19.56 -5.76
CA GLN A 19 9.75 -18.56 -4.87
C GLN A 19 11.13 -18.11 -5.34
N ALA A 20 12.00 -19.04 -5.73
CA ALA A 20 13.34 -18.71 -6.26
C ALA A 20 13.27 -17.93 -7.59
N THR A 21 12.25 -18.16 -8.41
CA THR A 21 12.03 -17.37 -9.64
C THR A 21 11.53 -15.96 -9.34
N THR A 22 10.65 -15.79 -8.35
CA THR A 22 10.16 -14.46 -7.93
C THR A 22 11.28 -13.64 -7.30
N GLU A 23 12.13 -14.24 -6.47
CA GLU A 23 13.27 -13.55 -5.85
C GLU A 23 14.25 -13.01 -6.90
N LYS A 24 14.66 -13.84 -7.87
CA LYS A 24 15.50 -13.40 -9.00
C LYS A 24 14.85 -12.29 -9.82
N ALA A 25 13.54 -12.36 -10.05
CA ALA A 25 12.81 -11.33 -10.78
C ALA A 25 12.74 -10.00 -10.00
N ASN A 26 12.61 -10.08 -8.66
CA ASN A 26 12.68 -8.92 -7.79
C ASN A 26 14.06 -8.26 -7.83
N GLU A 27 15.15 -9.03 -7.70
CA GLU A 27 16.51 -8.50 -7.81
C GLU A 27 16.74 -7.80 -9.15
N ALA A 28 16.30 -8.41 -10.26
CA ALA A 28 16.40 -7.81 -11.59
C ALA A 28 15.58 -6.50 -11.70
N THR A 29 14.37 -6.47 -11.12
CA THR A 29 13.54 -5.26 -11.10
C THR A 29 14.15 -4.17 -10.23
N PHE A 30 14.74 -4.54 -9.09
CA PHE A 30 15.46 -3.65 -8.21
C PHE A 30 16.69 -3.05 -8.89
N ALA A 31 17.50 -3.86 -9.58
CA ALA A 31 18.64 -3.36 -10.36
C ALA A 31 18.22 -2.37 -11.46
N ARG A 32 17.08 -2.63 -12.14
CA ARG A 32 16.49 -1.66 -13.08
C ARG A 32 16.06 -0.38 -12.39
N PHE A 33 15.51 -0.46 -11.18
CA PHE A 33 15.16 0.71 -10.39
C PHE A 33 16.41 1.51 -10.00
N THR A 34 17.50 0.87 -9.58
CA THR A 34 18.76 1.56 -9.26
C THR A 34 19.27 2.38 -10.45
N ALA A 35 19.33 1.77 -11.65
CA ALA A 35 19.71 2.47 -12.86
C ALA A 35 18.74 3.62 -13.22
N TYR A 36 17.43 3.41 -13.01
CA TYR A 36 16.43 4.46 -13.16
C TYR A 36 16.66 5.62 -12.20
N ALA A 37 16.93 5.33 -10.92
CA ALA A 37 17.14 6.32 -9.87
C ALA A 37 18.33 7.24 -10.17
N ASP A 38 19.43 6.66 -10.67
CA ASP A 38 20.60 7.40 -11.12
C ASP A 38 20.30 8.25 -12.35
N SER A 39 19.70 7.67 -13.38
CA SER A 39 19.39 8.40 -14.63
C SER A 39 18.45 9.59 -14.42
N CYS A 40 17.53 9.47 -13.46
CA CYS A 40 16.59 10.52 -13.11
C CYS A 40 17.12 11.48 -12.03
N ASN A 41 18.34 11.27 -11.52
CA ASN A 41 18.93 12.01 -10.40
C ASN A 41 17.97 12.13 -9.21
N LEU A 42 17.37 11.01 -8.81
CA LEU A 42 16.33 11.03 -7.78
C LEU A 42 16.84 11.55 -6.42
N HIS A 43 18.12 11.35 -6.10
CA HIS A 43 18.75 11.78 -4.86
C HIS A 43 18.71 13.30 -4.63
N VAL A 44 18.72 14.13 -5.69
CA VAL A 44 18.63 15.60 -5.57
C VAL A 44 17.20 16.16 -5.66
N LYS A 45 16.21 15.31 -5.98
CA LYS A 45 14.81 15.77 -6.11
C LYS A 45 14.20 16.09 -4.74
N SER A 46 13.22 17.00 -4.73
CA SER A 46 12.37 17.15 -3.57
C SER A 46 11.61 15.85 -3.27
N THR A 47 11.14 15.67 -2.03
CA THR A 47 10.42 14.44 -1.64
C THR A 47 9.22 14.16 -2.54
N GLY A 48 8.41 15.17 -2.86
CA GLY A 48 7.23 14.99 -3.72
C GLY A 48 7.60 14.54 -5.14
N GLU A 49 8.57 15.21 -5.76
CA GLU A 49 9.05 14.84 -7.10
C GLU A 49 9.70 13.46 -7.12
N ARG A 50 10.46 13.10 -6.09
CA ARG A 50 11.09 11.79 -5.97
C ARG A 50 10.04 10.70 -5.84
N VAL A 51 9.10 10.84 -4.91
CA VAL A 51 8.00 9.86 -4.71
C VAL A 51 7.16 9.71 -5.97
N ALA A 52 6.81 10.82 -6.65
CA ALA A 52 6.07 10.77 -7.91
C ALA A 52 6.85 10.06 -9.03
N ALA A 53 8.16 10.30 -9.15
CA ALA A 53 9.01 9.64 -10.14
C ALA A 53 9.14 8.13 -9.84
N ILE A 54 9.34 7.75 -8.58
CA ILE A 54 9.38 6.34 -8.16
C ILE A 54 8.04 5.65 -8.44
N ALA A 55 6.91 6.30 -8.18
CA ALA A 55 5.61 5.78 -8.58
C ALA A 55 5.49 5.60 -10.10
N GLY A 56 6.02 6.57 -10.86
CA GLY A 56 6.10 6.51 -12.32
C GLY A 56 6.89 5.32 -12.87
N PHE A 57 7.93 4.86 -12.16
CA PHE A 57 8.70 3.65 -12.53
C PHE A 57 7.82 2.40 -12.61
N PHE A 58 6.74 2.32 -11.83
CA PHE A 58 5.82 1.19 -11.82
C PHE A 58 4.72 1.28 -12.89
N LEU A 59 4.63 2.35 -13.70
CA LEU A 59 3.62 2.45 -14.75
C LEU A 59 3.67 1.24 -15.69
N GLY A 60 2.52 0.63 -15.93
CA GLY A 60 2.38 -0.58 -16.73
C GLY A 60 2.62 -1.90 -15.98
N THR A 61 3.14 -1.87 -14.74
CA THR A 61 3.28 -3.08 -13.91
C THR A 61 1.90 -3.73 -13.70
N PRO A 62 1.75 -5.05 -13.93
CA PRO A 62 0.50 -5.77 -13.75
C PRO A 62 -0.13 -5.58 -12.36
N TYR A 63 -1.47 -5.51 -12.34
CA TYR A 63 -2.23 -5.62 -11.11
C TYR A 63 -2.34 -7.09 -10.70
N VAL A 64 -1.91 -7.42 -9.49
CA VAL A 64 -2.04 -8.77 -8.92
C VAL A 64 -2.53 -8.66 -7.48
N ALA A 65 -3.72 -9.23 -7.22
CA ALA A 65 -4.27 -9.28 -5.87
C ALA A 65 -3.59 -10.36 -5.02
N SER A 66 -3.61 -10.18 -3.70
CA SER A 66 -3.20 -11.20 -2.72
C SER A 66 -1.75 -11.68 -2.88
N THR A 67 -0.85 -10.84 -3.39
CA THR A 67 0.59 -11.17 -3.56
C THR A 67 1.32 -11.39 -2.24
N LEU A 68 0.75 -10.88 -1.15
CA LEU A 68 1.26 -11.05 0.21
C LEU A 68 0.71 -12.30 0.92
N GLU A 69 -0.23 -13.00 0.29
CA GLU A 69 -0.77 -14.24 0.83
C GLU A 69 0.06 -15.44 0.33
N GLY A 70 0.20 -16.45 1.16
CA GLY A 70 0.89 -17.68 0.80
C GLY A 70 0.93 -18.67 1.96
N PRO A 71 1.34 -19.92 1.69
CA PRO A 71 1.35 -20.95 2.72
C PRO A 71 2.40 -20.65 3.80
N GLY A 72 2.15 -21.20 4.99
CA GLY A 72 3.05 -21.13 6.13
C GLY A 72 2.93 -19.83 6.93
N PRO A 73 3.85 -19.60 7.89
CA PRO A 73 3.83 -18.39 8.70
C PRO A 73 3.98 -17.12 7.85
N GLU A 74 3.53 -16.01 8.42
CA GLU A 74 3.78 -14.68 7.84
C GLU A 74 5.29 -14.48 7.65
N GLN A 75 5.66 -13.92 6.50
CA GLN A 75 7.03 -13.59 6.15
C GLN A 75 7.00 -12.40 5.19
N LEU A 76 8.14 -11.71 5.02
CA LEU A 76 8.22 -10.58 4.11
C LEU A 76 8.12 -11.08 2.66
N ARG A 77 6.93 -10.98 2.08
CA ARG A 77 6.70 -11.33 0.67
C ARG A 77 6.82 -10.10 -0.23
N ILE A 78 7.60 -10.22 -1.29
CA ILE A 78 7.88 -9.15 -2.25
C ILE A 78 7.57 -9.65 -3.66
N ASN A 79 6.84 -8.85 -4.43
CA ASN A 79 6.62 -9.09 -5.85
C ASN A 79 6.65 -7.74 -6.59
N LEU A 80 7.81 -7.39 -7.15
CA LEU A 80 7.97 -6.14 -7.91
C LEU A 80 7.42 -6.25 -9.35
N GLN A 81 6.96 -7.44 -9.77
CA GLN A 81 6.41 -7.69 -11.10
C GLN A 81 4.87 -7.63 -11.12
N GLY A 82 4.23 -7.59 -9.95
CA GLY A 82 2.79 -7.53 -9.83
C GLY A 82 2.40 -6.92 -8.50
N VAL A 83 1.63 -5.84 -8.54
CA VAL A 83 1.28 -5.04 -7.36
C VAL A 83 -0.24 -4.90 -7.22
N ASP A 84 -0.68 -4.69 -5.99
CA ASP A 84 -1.99 -4.12 -5.70
C ASP A 84 -1.83 -2.65 -5.25
N CYS A 85 -2.93 -2.02 -4.82
CA CYS A 85 -2.92 -0.61 -4.45
C CYS A 85 -2.05 -0.31 -3.24
N LEU A 86 -2.00 -1.19 -2.24
CA LEU A 86 -1.24 -0.98 -1.02
C LEU A 86 0.23 -1.28 -1.25
N THR A 87 0.55 -2.43 -1.85
CA THR A 87 1.93 -2.84 -2.11
C THR A 87 2.65 -1.87 -3.03
N LEU A 88 1.97 -1.26 -4.02
CA LEU A 88 2.53 -0.17 -4.81
C LEU A 88 3.00 1.00 -3.92
N VAL A 89 2.14 1.49 -3.02
CA VAL A 89 2.47 2.62 -2.13
C VAL A 89 3.61 2.24 -1.18
N GLU A 90 3.59 1.04 -0.61
CA GLU A 90 4.65 0.56 0.28
C GLU A 90 6.00 0.46 -0.43
N TYR A 91 6.03 -0.08 -1.65
CA TYR A 91 7.26 -0.17 -2.43
C TYR A 91 7.80 1.20 -2.81
N VAL A 92 6.93 2.13 -3.23
CA VAL A 92 7.33 3.51 -3.54
C VAL A 92 7.96 4.18 -2.31
N LEU A 93 7.36 4.04 -1.13
CA LEU A 93 7.88 4.64 0.10
C LEU A 93 9.18 3.98 0.59
N ALA A 94 9.30 2.66 0.48
CA ALA A 94 10.53 1.98 0.83
C ALA A 94 11.70 2.38 -0.09
N LEU A 95 11.45 2.46 -1.39
CA LEU A 95 12.45 2.92 -2.37
C LEU A 95 12.79 4.41 -2.19
N ASP A 96 11.80 5.27 -1.90
CA ASP A 96 12.04 6.70 -1.59
C ASP A 96 13.01 6.86 -0.43
N HIS A 97 12.79 6.10 0.65
CA HIS A 97 13.68 6.11 1.80
C HIS A 97 15.10 5.69 1.42
N CYS A 98 15.26 4.56 0.72
CA CYS A 98 16.57 4.06 0.28
C CYS A 98 17.34 5.08 -0.55
N VAL A 99 16.68 5.74 -1.52
CA VAL A 99 17.31 6.81 -2.32
C VAL A 99 17.70 8.00 -1.43
N ARG A 100 16.84 8.38 -0.50
CA ARG A 100 17.03 9.56 0.35
C ARG A 100 18.19 9.41 1.34
N VAL A 101 18.39 8.21 1.89
CA VAL A 101 19.47 7.93 2.84
C VAL A 101 20.75 7.43 2.16
N ASP A 102 20.80 7.49 0.82
CA ASP A 102 21.92 7.02 0.00
C ASP A 102 22.30 5.55 0.30
N SER A 103 21.27 4.71 0.52
CA SER A 103 21.40 3.28 0.80
C SER A 103 20.47 2.49 -0.09
N LEU A 104 20.78 2.50 -1.39
CA LEU A 104 19.97 1.83 -2.41
C LEU A 104 20.42 0.38 -2.64
N THR A 105 20.33 -0.42 -1.57
CA THR A 105 20.56 -1.88 -1.60
C THR A 105 19.25 -2.64 -1.42
N TYR A 106 19.21 -3.89 -1.90
CA TYR A 106 18.00 -4.71 -1.76
C TYR A 106 17.68 -5.02 -0.29
N ASP A 107 18.70 -5.21 0.56
CA ASP A 107 18.53 -5.41 2.00
C ASP A 107 17.97 -4.18 2.72
N ALA A 108 18.44 -2.98 2.36
CA ALA A 108 17.90 -1.74 2.89
C ALA A 108 16.42 -1.57 2.49
N PHE A 109 16.08 -1.91 1.25
CA PHE A 109 14.70 -1.92 0.76
C PHE A 109 13.83 -2.92 1.54
N CYS A 110 14.29 -4.16 1.72
CA CYS A 110 13.59 -5.18 2.52
C CYS A 110 13.39 -4.74 3.97
N SER A 111 14.42 -4.13 4.58
CA SER A 111 14.36 -3.62 5.95
C SER A 111 13.33 -2.50 6.09
N GLN A 112 13.35 -1.54 5.17
CA GLN A 112 12.40 -0.43 5.19
C GLN A 112 10.98 -0.89 4.86
N LEU A 113 10.81 -1.82 3.93
CA LEU A 113 9.51 -2.39 3.62
C LEU A 113 8.93 -3.12 4.83
N THR A 114 9.76 -3.87 5.57
CA THR A 114 9.36 -4.50 6.84
C THR A 114 8.94 -3.43 7.84
N HIS A 115 9.73 -2.37 7.97
CA HIS A 115 9.42 -1.25 8.85
C HIS A 115 8.07 -0.63 8.51
N ILE A 116 7.71 -0.48 7.23
CA ILE A 116 6.46 0.14 6.77
C ILE A 116 5.25 -0.78 6.96
N ARG A 117 5.36 -2.03 6.52
CA ARG A 117 4.25 -2.98 6.37
C ARG A 117 3.77 -3.58 7.68
N TYR A 118 4.68 -3.75 8.62
CA TYR A 118 4.38 -4.40 9.89
C TYR A 118 4.28 -3.37 11.02
N ARG A 119 3.39 -3.66 11.97
CA ARG A 119 3.13 -2.86 13.16
C ARG A 119 4.43 -2.64 13.92
N GLN A 120 4.76 -1.39 14.19
CA GLN A 120 6.00 -0.98 14.84
C GLN A 120 7.26 -1.52 14.13
N GLY A 121 7.15 -1.90 12.85
CA GLY A 121 8.20 -2.49 12.04
C GLY A 121 8.59 -3.92 12.44
N ARG A 122 7.75 -4.67 13.16
CA ARG A 122 8.07 -6.02 13.62
C ARG A 122 7.18 -7.06 12.97
N LEU A 123 7.81 -8.00 12.27
CA LEU A 123 7.14 -9.14 11.66
C LEU A 123 6.91 -10.23 12.73
N GLU A 124 5.71 -10.22 13.31
CA GLU A 124 5.29 -11.08 14.42
C GLU A 124 3.97 -11.79 14.06
N GLY A 125 3.95 -12.52 12.94
CA GLY A 125 2.77 -13.26 12.46
C GLY A 125 1.77 -12.39 11.68
N TYR A 126 0.71 -13.02 11.16
CA TYR A 126 -0.25 -12.36 10.27
C TYR A 126 -0.89 -11.09 10.86
N PRO A 127 -1.30 -11.04 12.16
CA PRO A 127 -1.87 -9.82 12.75
C PRO A 127 -0.86 -8.68 12.97
N SER A 128 0.44 -8.92 12.77
CA SER A 128 1.43 -7.84 12.78
C SER A 128 1.43 -7.05 11.48
N ARG A 129 0.93 -7.61 10.37
CA ARG A 129 0.76 -6.87 9.11
C ARG A 129 -0.38 -5.86 9.24
N LEU A 130 -0.16 -4.65 8.75
CA LEU A 130 -1.12 -3.55 8.86
C LEU A 130 -2.20 -3.68 7.77
N HIS A 131 -3.26 -4.44 8.05
CA HIS A 131 -4.31 -4.77 7.07
C HIS A 131 -5.34 -3.64 6.86
N TYR A 132 -5.70 -2.92 7.91
CA TYR A 132 -6.58 -1.74 7.82
C TYR A 132 -5.76 -0.51 7.47
N THR A 133 -6.21 0.29 6.51
CA THR A 133 -5.43 1.46 6.05
C THR A 133 -5.36 2.55 7.12
N ALA A 134 -6.37 2.72 7.98
CA ALA A 134 -6.33 3.62 9.12
C ALA A 134 -5.23 3.22 10.11
N ASP A 135 -5.05 1.92 10.33
CA ASP A 135 -3.99 1.39 11.17
C ASP A 135 -2.62 1.53 10.52
N TRP A 136 -2.53 1.26 9.21
CA TRP A 136 -1.32 1.53 8.43
C TRP A 136 -0.91 3.00 8.53
N ILE A 137 -1.86 3.93 8.41
CA ILE A 137 -1.63 5.37 8.54
C ILE A 137 -1.16 5.70 9.96
N ARG A 138 -1.88 5.23 10.98
CA ARG A 138 -1.59 5.51 12.39
C ARG A 138 -0.17 5.04 12.77
N ASP A 139 0.17 3.82 12.40
CA ASP A 139 1.48 3.22 12.70
C ASP A 139 2.58 3.90 11.87
N ASN A 140 2.38 4.16 10.58
CA ASN A 140 3.39 4.85 9.75
C ASN A 140 3.56 6.33 10.08
N MET A 141 2.56 6.98 10.67
CA MET A 141 2.73 8.30 11.29
C MET A 141 3.58 8.23 12.56
N ALA A 142 3.31 7.25 13.44
CA ALA A 142 4.10 7.04 14.66
C ALA A 142 5.56 6.66 14.36
N LYS A 143 5.80 5.89 13.29
CA LYS A 143 7.12 5.52 12.77
C LYS A 143 7.84 6.66 12.04
N GLY A 144 7.17 7.78 11.77
CA GLY A 144 7.76 8.89 11.03
C GLY A 144 7.99 8.63 9.54
N VAL A 145 7.23 7.70 8.93
CA VAL A 145 7.29 7.42 7.48
C VAL A 145 6.43 8.41 6.70
N VAL A 146 5.24 8.70 7.20
CA VAL A 146 4.30 9.66 6.58
C VAL A 146 3.77 10.64 7.61
N LYS A 147 3.28 11.77 7.13
CA LYS A 147 2.40 12.66 7.90
C LYS A 147 1.09 12.86 7.17
N ARG A 148 0.01 13.07 7.92
CA ARG A 148 -1.24 13.58 7.34
C ARG A 148 -1.05 15.04 6.91
N VAL A 149 -1.50 15.37 5.71
CA VAL A 149 -1.54 16.77 5.25
C VAL A 149 -2.76 17.44 5.87
N ASP A 150 -2.54 18.61 6.47
CA ASP A 150 -3.63 19.41 7.04
C ASP A 150 -4.47 20.01 5.90
N MET A 151 -5.75 19.65 5.88
CA MET A 151 -6.73 20.12 4.89
C MET A 151 -7.64 21.22 5.46
N GLY A 152 -7.31 21.73 6.65
CA GLY A 152 -8.06 22.78 7.33
C GLY A 152 -9.52 22.41 7.50
N THR A 153 -10.41 23.37 7.22
CA THR A 153 -11.86 23.22 7.36
C THR A 153 -12.50 22.28 6.34
N HIS A 154 -11.76 21.79 5.34
CA HIS A 154 -12.27 20.83 4.37
C HIS A 154 -12.22 19.38 4.85
N SER A 155 -11.46 19.09 5.93
CA SER A 155 -11.43 17.76 6.53
C SER A 155 -12.56 17.60 7.54
N VAL A 156 -13.26 16.47 7.46
CA VAL A 156 -14.25 16.05 8.45
C VAL A 156 -13.72 14.83 9.22
N ALA A 157 -14.00 14.80 10.53
CA ALA A 157 -13.73 13.65 11.38
C ALA A 157 -14.93 12.69 11.31
N ILE A 158 -14.66 11.44 10.94
CA ILE A 158 -15.65 10.36 10.85
C ILE A 158 -15.23 9.27 11.82
N PRO A 159 -16.07 8.91 12.82
CA PRO A 159 -15.76 7.82 13.73
C PRO A 159 -15.49 6.52 12.98
N LEU A 160 -14.44 5.80 13.37
CA LEU A 160 -14.16 4.48 12.83
C LEU A 160 -15.14 3.43 13.38
N ALA A 161 -15.52 2.48 12.52
CA ALA A 161 -16.41 1.37 12.85
C ALA A 161 -15.96 0.11 12.11
N LEU A 162 -14.71 -0.29 12.37
CA LEU A 162 -14.02 -1.44 11.81
C LEU A 162 -14.46 -2.71 12.51
N ASN A 163 -14.79 -3.72 11.72
CA ASN A 163 -15.08 -5.09 12.18
C ASN A 163 -14.99 -6.13 11.06
N PHE A 164 -14.63 -5.73 9.84
CA PHE A 164 -14.88 -6.54 8.66
C PHE A 164 -14.09 -7.86 8.67
N MET A 165 -12.81 -7.83 9.02
CA MET A 165 -11.97 -9.02 9.04
C MET A 165 -12.43 -10.01 10.11
N SER A 166 -12.67 -9.54 11.34
CA SER A 166 -13.10 -10.42 12.44
C SER A 166 -14.49 -11.03 12.22
N THR A 167 -15.41 -10.32 11.54
CA THR A 167 -16.75 -10.86 11.23
C THR A 167 -16.82 -11.62 9.90
N HIS A 168 -15.79 -11.56 9.05
CA HIS A 168 -15.71 -12.30 7.78
C HIS A 168 -14.41 -13.12 7.66
N PRO A 169 -14.04 -13.94 8.66
CA PRO A 169 -12.74 -14.60 8.70
C PRO A 169 -12.52 -15.57 7.53
N THR A 170 -13.60 -16.11 6.96
CA THR A 170 -13.54 -17.03 5.80
C THR A 170 -13.04 -16.36 4.52
N ALA A 171 -13.00 -15.03 4.45
CA ALA A 171 -12.45 -14.30 3.32
C ALA A 171 -10.90 -14.22 3.35
N TYR A 172 -10.28 -14.61 4.46
CA TYR A 172 -8.84 -14.46 4.70
C TYR A 172 -8.19 -15.82 4.98
N PRO A 173 -7.34 -16.34 4.08
CA PRO A 173 -6.73 -17.66 4.25
C PRO A 173 -6.02 -17.84 5.60
N ALA A 174 -5.30 -16.82 6.08
CA ALA A 174 -4.59 -16.88 7.36
C ALA A 174 -5.54 -16.95 8.58
N LEU A 175 -6.75 -16.37 8.51
CA LEU A 175 -7.73 -16.47 9.59
C LEU A 175 -8.47 -17.81 9.57
N VAL A 176 -8.56 -18.46 8.41
CA VAL A 176 -9.04 -19.84 8.28
C VAL A 176 -8.00 -20.82 8.84
N GLU A 177 -6.73 -20.65 8.48
CA GLU A 177 -5.63 -21.52 8.92
C GLU A 177 -5.33 -21.34 10.42
N TYR A 178 -5.40 -20.11 10.92
CA TYR A 178 -5.09 -19.76 12.32
C TYR A 178 -6.26 -18.99 12.98
N PRO A 179 -7.35 -19.67 13.38
CA PRO A 179 -8.55 -19.00 13.93
C PRO A 179 -8.29 -18.16 15.19
N HIS A 180 -7.23 -18.42 15.96
CA HIS A 180 -6.86 -17.62 17.12
C HIS A 180 -6.44 -16.18 16.75
N PHE A 181 -6.09 -15.91 15.48
CA PHE A 181 -5.85 -14.55 15.00
C PHE A 181 -7.12 -13.70 14.91
N ILE A 182 -8.31 -14.32 14.89
CA ILE A 182 -9.58 -13.59 14.83
C ILE A 182 -9.74 -12.69 16.05
N ASP A 183 -9.45 -13.21 17.25
CA ASP A 183 -9.55 -12.43 18.50
C ASP A 183 -8.51 -11.30 18.55
N VAL A 184 -7.31 -11.54 18.01
CA VAL A 184 -6.26 -10.51 17.91
C VAL A 184 -6.70 -9.38 16.98
N ILE A 185 -7.23 -9.72 15.82
CA ILE A 185 -7.76 -8.74 14.85
C ILE A 185 -8.96 -7.98 15.43
N ALA A 186 -9.89 -8.66 16.11
CA ALA A 186 -11.02 -8.02 16.77
C ALA A 186 -10.60 -7.01 17.84
N ALA A 187 -9.55 -7.33 18.62
CA ALA A 187 -8.99 -6.39 19.59
C ALA A 187 -8.32 -5.18 18.91
N GLN A 188 -7.62 -5.38 17.79
CA GLN A 188 -7.04 -4.30 17.00
C GLN A 188 -8.13 -3.39 16.40
N GLU A 189 -9.20 -3.97 15.86
CA GLU A 189 -10.38 -3.24 15.36
C GLU A 189 -11.02 -2.40 16.47
N ALA A 190 -11.20 -2.98 17.66
CA ALA A 190 -11.77 -2.28 18.81
C ALA A 190 -10.91 -1.09 19.28
N ASP A 191 -9.57 -1.24 19.27
CA ASP A 191 -8.66 -0.13 19.58
C ASP A 191 -8.72 0.97 18.52
N LEU A 192 -8.71 0.61 17.22
CA LEU A 192 -8.84 1.56 16.12
C LEU A 192 -10.16 2.33 16.15
N ASN A 193 -11.26 1.69 16.59
CA ASN A 193 -12.57 2.32 16.71
C ASN A 193 -12.66 3.41 17.79
N ARG A 194 -11.60 3.60 18.58
CA ARG A 194 -11.46 4.75 19.49
C ARG A 194 -11.01 6.01 18.77
N ASP A 195 -10.50 5.88 17.55
CA ASP A 195 -10.00 6.97 16.72
C ASP A 195 -11.05 7.43 15.69
N SER A 196 -10.72 8.47 14.94
CA SER A 196 -11.51 8.97 13.81
C SER A 196 -10.68 9.04 12.54
N LEU A 197 -11.34 8.75 11.42
CA LEU A 197 -10.87 9.02 10.07
C LEU A 197 -10.99 10.52 9.79
N TYR A 198 -9.92 11.14 9.29
CA TYR A 198 -9.92 12.54 8.85
C TYR A 198 -9.91 12.61 7.33
N LEU A 199 -11.02 12.98 6.73
CA LEU A 199 -11.24 12.82 5.29
C LEU A 199 -11.80 14.11 4.68
N VAL A 200 -11.32 14.47 3.49
CA VAL A 200 -11.95 15.49 2.65
C VAL A 200 -13.05 14.82 1.83
N PRO A 201 -14.32 15.20 1.99
CA PRO A 201 -15.42 14.60 1.23
C PRO A 201 -15.17 14.71 -0.28
N LYS A 202 -15.57 13.69 -1.06
CA LYS A 202 -15.32 13.70 -2.51
C LYS A 202 -15.96 14.89 -3.25
N ALA A 203 -17.03 15.46 -2.70
CA ALA A 203 -17.67 16.66 -3.25
C ALA A 203 -16.75 17.90 -3.15
N ASP A 204 -15.90 17.97 -2.13
CA ASP A 204 -15.06 19.12 -1.80
C ASP A 204 -13.60 18.94 -2.24
N VAL A 205 -13.26 17.82 -2.87
CA VAL A 205 -11.87 17.46 -3.18
C VAL A 205 -11.14 18.51 -4.02
N VAL A 206 -11.84 19.21 -4.91
CA VAL A 206 -11.24 20.26 -5.76
C VAL A 206 -10.77 21.45 -4.93
N ALA A 207 -11.46 21.77 -3.83
CA ALA A 207 -11.12 22.91 -2.99
C ALA A 207 -9.74 22.76 -2.33
N VAL A 208 -9.24 21.54 -2.20
CA VAL A 208 -7.94 21.23 -1.59
C VAL A 208 -6.83 20.91 -2.61
N TYR A 209 -7.08 21.00 -3.92
CA TYR A 209 -6.05 20.69 -4.94
C TYR A 209 -4.78 21.54 -4.81
N SER A 210 -4.89 22.78 -4.32
CA SER A 210 -3.75 23.65 -4.07
C SER A 210 -2.84 23.14 -2.94
N LEU A 211 -3.38 22.36 -1.99
CA LEU A 211 -2.67 21.80 -0.84
C LEU A 211 -2.00 20.45 -1.16
N ILE A 212 -2.48 19.77 -2.21
CA ILE A 212 -1.96 18.48 -2.68
C ILE A 212 -0.76 18.69 -3.59
N GLN A 213 0.30 17.94 -3.33
CA GLN A 213 1.54 17.91 -4.09
C GLN A 213 1.66 16.58 -4.86
N SER A 214 2.36 16.59 -5.99
CA SER A 214 2.75 15.34 -6.64
C SER A 214 3.53 14.46 -5.66
N GLY A 215 3.24 13.16 -5.66
CA GLY A 215 3.81 12.19 -4.73
C GLY A 215 3.09 12.09 -3.38
N ASP A 216 2.10 12.96 -3.09
CA ASP A 216 1.22 12.72 -1.95
C ASP A 216 0.45 11.41 -2.13
N ILE A 217 0.29 10.67 -1.05
CA ILE A 217 -0.50 9.43 -1.04
C ILE A 217 -1.96 9.82 -0.81
N LEU A 218 -2.84 9.25 -1.63
CA LEU A 218 -4.27 9.46 -1.59
C LEU A 218 -4.93 8.17 -1.10
N ALA A 219 -5.32 8.14 0.18
CA ALA A 219 -6.08 7.03 0.74
C ALA A 219 -7.58 7.33 0.56
N ILE A 220 -8.29 6.47 -0.17
CA ILE A 220 -9.66 6.71 -0.62
C ILE A 220 -10.64 6.02 0.32
N GLY A 221 -11.42 6.83 1.05
CA GLY A 221 -12.39 6.35 2.02
C GLY A 221 -13.55 5.59 1.38
N THR A 222 -14.17 4.69 2.13
CA THR A 222 -15.30 3.87 1.67
C THR A 222 -16.53 4.00 2.55
N SER A 223 -17.69 3.69 1.97
CA SER A 223 -18.98 3.56 2.67
C SER A 223 -19.34 2.10 2.96
N VAL A 224 -18.46 1.14 2.66
CA VAL A 224 -18.66 -0.27 3.01
C VAL A 224 -18.58 -0.41 4.53
N LYS A 225 -19.64 -0.97 5.14
CA LYS A 225 -19.70 -1.19 6.59
C LYS A 225 -18.55 -2.09 7.05
N GLY A 226 -17.91 -1.74 8.15
CA GLY A 226 -16.78 -2.50 8.71
C GLY A 226 -15.42 -2.14 8.13
N LEU A 227 -15.35 -1.29 7.10
CA LEU A 227 -14.12 -0.85 6.43
C LEU A 227 -13.95 0.68 6.48
N ASP A 228 -12.70 1.12 6.41
CA ASP A 228 -12.26 2.52 6.44
C ASP A 228 -11.94 3.07 5.05
N TYR A 229 -11.09 2.36 4.30
CA TYR A 229 -10.63 2.75 2.97
C TYR A 229 -10.84 1.61 1.97
N ALA A 230 -11.09 1.97 0.71
CA ALA A 230 -11.23 1.00 -0.37
C ALA A 230 -10.00 0.90 -1.26
N HIS A 231 -9.19 1.96 -1.32
CA HIS A 231 -8.13 2.05 -2.33
C HIS A 231 -7.06 3.06 -1.94
N LEU A 232 -5.86 2.90 -2.50
CA LEU A 232 -4.76 3.85 -2.39
C LEU A 232 -4.14 4.17 -3.76
N GLY A 233 -3.49 5.33 -3.84
CA GLY A 233 -2.60 5.69 -4.93
C GLY A 233 -1.81 6.93 -4.59
N LEU A 234 -1.16 7.51 -5.60
CA LEU A 234 -0.35 8.71 -5.47
C LEU A 234 -0.89 9.84 -6.36
N ALA A 235 -0.81 11.06 -5.86
CA ALA A 235 -1.17 12.26 -6.60
C ALA A 235 -0.15 12.54 -7.70
N VAL A 236 -0.63 12.81 -8.90
CA VAL A 236 0.14 13.38 -10.00
C VAL A 236 -0.54 14.68 -10.40
N LYS A 237 0.16 15.81 -10.23
CA LYS A 237 -0.34 17.13 -10.58
C LYS A 237 0.07 17.48 -12.01
N ASP A 238 -0.89 17.83 -12.85
CA ASP A 238 -0.63 18.31 -14.21
C ASP A 238 -0.18 19.78 -14.22
N GLU A 239 0.12 20.31 -15.41
CA GLU A 239 0.56 21.69 -15.62
C GLU A 239 -0.51 22.73 -15.24
N ASN A 240 -1.79 22.35 -15.23
CA ASN A 240 -2.92 23.19 -14.84
C ASN A 240 -3.24 23.10 -13.33
N GLY A 241 -2.48 22.30 -12.58
CA GLY A 241 -2.71 22.07 -11.16
C GLY A 241 -3.83 21.06 -10.85
N ILE A 242 -4.36 20.38 -11.86
CA ILE A 242 -5.34 19.30 -11.70
C ILE A 242 -4.63 18.06 -11.16
N ILE A 243 -5.23 17.45 -10.14
CA ILE A 243 -4.72 16.23 -9.55
C ILE A 243 -5.31 15.02 -10.27
N HIS A 244 -4.43 14.11 -10.70
CA HIS A 244 -4.73 12.78 -11.21
C HIS A 244 -4.27 11.73 -10.19
N LEU A 245 -4.80 10.51 -10.32
CA LEU A 245 -4.44 9.39 -9.46
C LEU A 245 -3.53 8.42 -10.22
N LEU A 246 -2.30 8.24 -9.75
CA LEU A 246 -1.44 7.11 -10.13
C LEU A 246 -1.72 5.94 -9.18
N HIS A 247 -2.22 4.83 -9.71
CA HIS A 247 -2.58 3.68 -8.88
C HIS A 247 -2.49 2.35 -9.63
N ALA A 248 -2.36 1.25 -8.88
CA ALA A 248 -2.60 -0.09 -9.38
C ALA A 248 -4.12 -0.27 -9.61
N SER A 249 -4.55 -0.36 -10.87
CA SER A 249 -5.96 -0.49 -11.23
C SER A 249 -6.32 -1.95 -11.46
N SER A 250 -7.23 -2.49 -10.64
CA SER A 250 -7.78 -3.84 -10.86
C SER A 250 -8.59 -3.90 -12.16
N THR A 251 -9.36 -2.86 -12.48
CA THR A 251 -10.17 -2.76 -13.70
C THR A 251 -9.31 -2.74 -14.97
N LEU A 252 -8.18 -2.02 -14.95
CA LEU A 252 -7.27 -1.92 -16.10
C LEU A 252 -6.14 -2.96 -16.06
N GLY A 253 -6.07 -3.77 -15.01
CA GLY A 253 -5.10 -4.86 -14.84
C GLY A 253 -3.65 -4.41 -14.69
N ARG A 254 -3.39 -3.12 -14.40
CA ARG A 254 -2.02 -2.57 -14.29
C ARG A 254 -1.98 -1.23 -13.55
N VAL A 255 -0.77 -0.79 -13.21
CA VAL A 255 -0.50 0.55 -12.69
C VAL A 255 -0.68 1.58 -13.81
N VAL A 256 -1.48 2.61 -13.55
CA VAL A 256 -1.83 3.67 -14.51
C VAL A 256 -1.93 5.02 -13.80
N VAL A 257 -1.91 6.10 -14.58
CA VAL A 257 -2.47 7.39 -14.18
C VAL A 257 -3.90 7.46 -14.74
N THR A 258 -4.86 7.95 -13.95
CA THR A 258 -6.23 8.16 -14.42
C THR A 258 -6.29 9.15 -15.57
N GLU A 259 -7.05 8.84 -16.63
CA GLU A 259 -7.28 9.77 -17.75
C GLU A 259 -8.00 11.06 -17.29
N GLY A 260 -8.97 10.91 -16.38
CA GLY A 260 -9.67 12.02 -15.74
C GLY A 260 -9.00 12.51 -14.46
N SER A 261 -9.59 13.56 -13.88
CA SER A 261 -9.13 14.11 -12.60
C SER A 261 -9.46 13.17 -11.44
N LEU A 262 -8.83 13.40 -10.29
CA LEU A 262 -9.15 12.73 -9.02
C LEU A 262 -10.63 12.89 -8.65
N LYS A 263 -11.22 14.06 -8.90
CA LYS A 263 -12.66 14.28 -8.72
C LYS A 263 -13.48 13.32 -9.57
N ASP A 264 -13.16 13.20 -10.86
CA ASP A 264 -13.90 12.32 -11.78
C ASP A 264 -13.80 10.86 -11.32
N TYR A 265 -12.61 10.43 -10.90
CA TYR A 265 -12.38 9.11 -10.35
C TYR A 265 -13.23 8.84 -9.07
N LEU A 266 -13.23 9.77 -8.11
CA LEU A 266 -13.99 9.63 -6.87
C LEU A 266 -15.51 9.66 -7.10
N MET A 267 -15.98 10.47 -8.06
CA MET A 267 -17.39 10.57 -8.40
C MET A 267 -17.87 9.37 -9.22
N GLY A 268 -17.00 8.73 -10.00
CA GLY A 268 -17.29 7.53 -10.77
C GLY A 268 -17.59 6.29 -9.92
N VAL A 269 -17.21 6.27 -8.63
CA VAL A 269 -17.47 5.16 -7.71
C VAL A 269 -18.37 5.60 -6.56
N THR A 270 -19.61 5.10 -6.54
CA THR A 270 -20.62 5.45 -5.52
C THR A 270 -20.11 5.23 -4.10
N ARG A 271 -19.37 4.13 -3.88
CA ARG A 271 -18.91 3.75 -2.54
C ARG A 271 -17.76 4.60 -2.02
N HIS A 272 -17.03 5.32 -2.87
CA HIS A 272 -15.95 6.22 -2.42
C HIS A 272 -16.57 7.41 -1.69
N THR A 273 -16.01 7.78 -0.54
CA THR A 273 -16.54 8.86 0.32
C THR A 273 -15.69 10.13 0.25
N GLY A 274 -14.42 10.00 -0.08
CA GLY A 274 -13.46 11.10 -0.19
C GLY A 274 -12.04 10.63 -0.01
N ILE A 275 -11.14 11.52 0.39
CA ILE A 275 -9.71 11.22 0.52
C ILE A 275 -9.13 11.66 1.86
N THR A 276 -8.18 10.87 2.36
CA THR A 276 -7.16 11.32 3.30
C THR A 276 -5.87 11.49 2.53
N VAL A 277 -5.18 12.61 2.72
CA VAL A 277 -3.92 12.90 2.03
C VAL A 277 -2.76 12.76 2.99
N LEU A 278 -1.76 11.99 2.59
CA LEU A 278 -0.56 11.75 3.36
C LEU A 278 0.66 12.18 2.54
N ARG A 279 1.70 12.63 3.21
CA ARG A 279 2.96 13.04 2.59
C ARG A 279 4.10 12.26 3.21
N ALA A 280 4.96 11.69 2.37
CA ALA A 280 6.19 11.06 2.82
C ALA A 280 7.05 12.06 3.60
N LEU A 281 7.65 11.61 4.70
CA LEU A 281 8.54 12.41 5.51
C LEU A 281 9.98 12.33 4.99
N LYS A 282 10.72 13.43 5.23
CA LYS A 282 12.14 13.54 4.91
C LYS A 282 12.99 12.69 5.84
#